data_AF-A0A550I1T7-F1
#
_entry.id   AF-A0A550I1T7-F1
#
_cell.length_a   1.000
_cell.length_b   1.000
_cell.length_c   1.000
_cell.angle_alpha   90.00
_cell.angle_beta   90.00
_cell.angle_gamma   90.00
#
_symmetry.space_group_name_H-M   'P 1'
#
loop_
_entity.id
_entity.type
_entity.pdbx_description
1 polymer ?
#
loop_
_entity_poly.entity_id
_entity_poly.type
_entity_poly.pdbx_seq_one_letter_code
_entity_poly.pdbx_strand_id
1 'polypeptide(L)'
;MTIRILPAVGDIDSARALTTLLSQLADAEPAPPVADTTALLDTLARLAAESLDELPEVVLVHERIGPVPALDVIRDLVLSFPAVGVVLITADTSTNVLTAAMDSGARGIIGLPLGYDALAERVHAAAAWSMGMRRHLGSGTPELYAGPGGRVVTVTGAKGGVGATVAAVQLALAAQASGRSVALLDLDLQSGDVASYLDVQFRRSIADLAGISDINPRVLQDAVYTHDTGLGLLLAPAEGERGEEITDRVARQVLAALRSRYEVVVVDCGAQLNAANAAAVELADQALLLVTPDVVAVRAAKRMVRMWDRLQIRKAEETLTVVNRFSRGTEIQPSLVERVTGTKVARSTVPAAFKELQSVVDAGRMQDLDARSTVKQALWALAGELDLVVKQEGGGGGRRRKASSDRGALALRRKGGDRGAVTLEFAGMFPILLVVMTILWQCVLYGYTYSLAGNAADEAARAATAANAVTPGAYGGACQDAGSENLPGAWDDTAIGCAPDGPVMKATVTAQVPLFFPGFDVNWTVNAEAGAALEGDDE
;
A
#
# COMPACT_ATOMS: atom_id res chain seq x y z
N MET A 1 -26.92 -15.19 -28.61
CA MET A 1 -27.42 -15.50 -27.25
C MET A 1 -28.92 -15.38 -27.36
N THR A 2 -29.68 -16.44 -27.06
CA THR A 2 -31.12 -16.48 -27.30
C THR A 2 -31.87 -15.73 -26.20
N ILE A 3 -32.81 -14.88 -26.60
CA ILE A 3 -33.68 -14.09 -25.71
C ILE A 3 -34.96 -14.89 -25.51
N ARG A 4 -35.23 -15.37 -24.29
CA ARG A 4 -36.50 -16.02 -23.96
C ARG A 4 -37.55 -14.98 -23.69
N ILE A 5 -38.66 -15.10 -24.39
CA ILE A 5 -39.73 -14.11 -24.37
C ILE A 5 -41.00 -14.81 -23.93
N LEU A 6 -41.66 -14.30 -22.90
CA LEU A 6 -42.96 -14.78 -22.46
C LEU A 6 -44.04 -13.77 -22.85
N PRO A 7 -44.86 -14.05 -23.87
CA PRO A 7 -45.98 -13.19 -24.23
C PRO A 7 -47.17 -13.41 -23.30
N ALA A 8 -47.75 -12.35 -22.76
CA ALA A 8 -48.91 -12.38 -21.89
C ALA A 8 -50.05 -11.59 -22.55
N VAL A 9 -50.97 -12.32 -23.17
CA VAL A 9 -51.98 -11.77 -24.07
C VAL A 9 -53.30 -12.49 -23.87
N GLY A 10 -54.33 -11.77 -23.41
CA GLY A 10 -55.66 -12.34 -23.21
C GLY A 10 -56.52 -12.47 -24.47
N ASP A 11 -56.09 -11.88 -25.58
CA ASP A 11 -56.79 -11.94 -26.87
C ASP A 11 -56.08 -12.90 -27.84
N ILE A 12 -56.84 -13.80 -28.45
CA ILE A 12 -56.31 -14.88 -29.31
C ILE A 12 -55.71 -14.33 -30.61
N ASP A 13 -56.29 -13.28 -31.18
CA ASP A 13 -55.82 -12.72 -32.45
C ASP A 13 -54.53 -11.92 -32.23
N SER A 14 -54.45 -11.11 -31.17
CA SER A 14 -53.22 -10.46 -30.72
C SER A 14 -52.12 -11.48 -30.38
N ALA A 15 -52.47 -12.60 -29.74
CA ALA A 15 -51.51 -13.66 -29.41
C ALA A 15 -50.92 -14.29 -30.68
N ARG A 16 -51.76 -14.62 -31.68
CA ARG A 16 -51.29 -15.16 -32.98
C ARG A 16 -50.40 -14.19 -33.73
N ALA A 17 -50.79 -12.91 -33.78
CA ALA A 17 -49.99 -11.87 -34.44
C ALA A 17 -48.62 -11.72 -33.76
N LEU A 18 -48.60 -11.68 -32.43
CA LEU A 18 -47.37 -11.55 -31.65
C LEU A 18 -46.47 -12.77 -31.81
N THR A 19 -46.99 -14.00 -31.71
CA THR A 19 -46.21 -15.23 -31.95
C THR A 19 -45.60 -15.26 -33.35
N THR A 20 -46.36 -14.83 -34.36
CA THR A 20 -45.87 -14.76 -35.75
C THR A 20 -44.69 -13.80 -35.87
N LEU A 21 -44.80 -12.59 -35.32
CA LEU A 21 -43.71 -11.61 -35.37
C LEU A 21 -42.50 -12.03 -34.54
N LEU A 22 -42.70 -12.62 -33.36
CA LEU A 22 -41.61 -13.10 -32.52
C LEU A 22 -40.84 -14.26 -33.18
N SER A 23 -41.51 -15.13 -33.94
CA SER A 23 -40.86 -16.21 -34.67
C SER A 23 -39.92 -15.74 -35.79
N GLN A 24 -40.03 -14.48 -36.20
CA GLN A 24 -39.16 -13.87 -37.22
C GLN A 24 -37.87 -13.29 -36.61
N LEU A 25 -37.79 -13.15 -35.28
CA LEU A 25 -36.60 -12.65 -34.59
C LEU A 25 -35.52 -13.75 -34.54
N ALA A 26 -34.36 -13.48 -35.13
CA ALA A 26 -33.28 -14.46 -35.26
C ALA A 26 -32.67 -14.91 -33.91
N ASP A 27 -32.71 -14.04 -32.89
CA ASP A 27 -32.11 -14.26 -31.57
C ASP A 27 -33.17 -14.45 -30.46
N ALA A 28 -34.39 -14.87 -30.79
CA ALA A 28 -35.47 -15.04 -29.82
C ALA A 28 -35.96 -16.48 -29.71
N GLU A 29 -36.31 -16.88 -28.49
CA GLU A 29 -37.00 -18.12 -28.16
C GLU A 29 -38.34 -17.78 -27.49
N PRO A 30 -39.40 -17.54 -28.29
CA PRO A 30 -40.70 -17.19 -27.74
C PRO A 30 -41.38 -18.41 -27.11
N ALA A 31 -41.75 -18.28 -25.84
CA ALA A 31 -42.59 -19.24 -25.14
C ALA A 31 -44.06 -19.13 -25.64
N PRO A 32 -44.88 -20.17 -25.42
CA PRO A 32 -46.31 -20.10 -25.67
C PRO A 32 -46.96 -18.92 -24.91
N PRO A 33 -47.87 -18.17 -25.54
CA PRO A 33 -48.51 -17.03 -24.88
C PRO A 33 -49.40 -17.48 -23.73
N VAL A 34 -49.30 -16.78 -22.60
CA VAL A 34 -50.20 -16.97 -21.45
C VAL A 34 -51.44 -16.10 -21.58
N ALA A 35 -52.60 -16.67 -21.26
CA ALA A 35 -53.91 -16.10 -21.57
C ALA A 35 -54.42 -15.11 -20.50
N ASP A 36 -53.91 -15.16 -19.27
CA ASP A 36 -54.38 -14.31 -18.18
C ASP A 36 -53.26 -13.99 -17.18
N THR A 37 -53.53 -13.04 -16.30
CA THR A 37 -52.56 -12.50 -15.33
C THR A 37 -52.19 -13.51 -14.25
N THR A 38 -53.11 -14.41 -13.90
CA THR A 38 -52.88 -15.45 -12.89
C THR A 38 -51.90 -16.50 -13.45
N ALA A 39 -52.15 -16.99 -14.66
CA ALA A 39 -51.28 -17.94 -15.36
C ALA A 39 -49.89 -17.37 -15.62
N LEU A 40 -49.78 -16.06 -15.86
CA LEU A 40 -48.50 -15.37 -15.99
C LEU A 40 -47.68 -15.42 -14.70
N LEU A 41 -48.27 -15.01 -13.57
CA LEU A 41 -47.60 -15.00 -12.27
C LEU A 41 -47.24 -16.42 -11.82
N ASP A 42 -48.14 -17.38 -11.96
CA ASP A 42 -47.89 -18.79 -11.63
C ASP A 42 -46.75 -19.40 -12.45
N THR A 43 -46.68 -19.04 -13.74
CA THR A 43 -45.60 -19.52 -14.62
C THR A 43 -44.25 -18.95 -14.20
N LEU A 44 -44.18 -17.66 -13.90
CA LEU A 44 -42.94 -17.02 -13.45
C LEU A 44 -42.52 -17.49 -12.05
N ALA A 45 -43.47 -17.67 -11.13
CA ALA A 45 -43.21 -18.21 -9.81
C ALA A 45 -42.66 -19.63 -9.87
N ARG A 46 -43.21 -20.48 -10.75
CA ARG A 46 -42.70 -21.84 -10.99
C ARG A 46 -41.27 -21.82 -11.53
N LEU A 47 -40.98 -21.00 -12.54
CA LEU A 47 -39.64 -20.87 -13.11
C LEU A 47 -38.64 -20.31 -12.08
N ALA A 48 -39.03 -19.30 -11.32
CA ALA A 48 -38.19 -18.72 -10.26
C ALA A 48 -37.88 -19.73 -9.14
N ALA A 49 -38.81 -20.64 -8.83
CA ALA A 49 -38.59 -21.70 -7.84
C ALA A 49 -37.59 -22.76 -8.30
N GLU A 50 -37.44 -22.97 -9.61
CA GLU A 50 -36.44 -23.87 -10.19
C GLU A 50 -35.06 -23.22 -10.24
N SER A 51 -34.94 -22.03 -10.84
CA SER A 51 -33.72 -21.20 -10.83
C SER A 51 -34.02 -19.79 -11.38
N LEU A 52 -33.25 -18.79 -10.93
CA LEU A 52 -33.28 -17.45 -11.53
C LEU A 52 -32.87 -17.47 -13.02
N ASP A 53 -32.06 -18.44 -13.41
CA ASP A 53 -31.64 -18.62 -14.80
C ASP A 53 -32.76 -19.17 -15.68
N GLU A 54 -33.84 -19.73 -15.13
CA GLU A 54 -34.98 -20.25 -15.90
C GLU A 54 -36.04 -19.19 -16.21
N LEU A 55 -35.98 -18.02 -15.56
CA LEU A 55 -36.88 -16.91 -15.87
C LEU A 55 -36.66 -16.41 -17.32
N PRO A 56 -37.70 -15.89 -18.00
CA PRO A 56 -37.55 -15.25 -19.31
C PRO A 56 -36.89 -13.88 -19.20
N GLU A 57 -36.05 -13.50 -20.17
CA GLU A 57 -35.44 -12.17 -20.19
C GLU A 57 -36.48 -11.06 -20.40
N VAL A 58 -37.53 -11.35 -21.18
CA VAL A 58 -38.57 -10.37 -21.51
C VAL A 58 -39.97 -10.94 -21.31
N VAL A 59 -40.84 -10.18 -20.66
CA VAL A 59 -42.28 -10.42 -20.61
C VAL A 59 -43.00 -9.31 -21.39
N LEU A 60 -43.81 -9.70 -22.37
CA LEU A 60 -44.63 -8.77 -23.14
C LEU A 60 -46.05 -8.79 -22.62
N VAL A 61 -46.52 -7.69 -22.01
CA VAL A 61 -47.86 -7.60 -21.41
C VAL A 61 -48.78 -6.83 -22.33
N HIS A 62 -49.86 -7.44 -22.79
CA HIS A 62 -50.88 -6.77 -23.59
C HIS A 62 -51.86 -5.99 -22.69
N GLU A 63 -52.26 -4.78 -23.10
CA GLU A 63 -53.14 -3.89 -22.30
C GLU A 63 -54.48 -4.52 -21.90
N ARG A 64 -54.97 -5.46 -22.71
CA ARG A 64 -56.23 -6.20 -22.50
C ARG A 64 -56.08 -7.50 -21.69
N ILE A 65 -54.91 -7.77 -21.13
CA ILE A 65 -54.75 -8.91 -20.21
C ILE A 65 -55.60 -8.67 -18.95
N GLY A 66 -56.18 -9.74 -18.40
CA GLY A 66 -56.96 -9.68 -17.16
C GLY A 66 -56.82 -10.98 -16.37
N PRO A 67 -57.46 -11.11 -15.19
CA PRO A 67 -58.44 -10.18 -14.61
C PRO A 67 -57.86 -8.91 -13.97
N VAL A 68 -56.55 -8.87 -13.69
CA VAL A 68 -55.89 -7.69 -13.11
C VAL A 68 -55.49 -6.71 -14.23
N PRO A 69 -55.67 -5.38 -14.06
CA PRO A 69 -55.24 -4.41 -15.08
C PRO A 69 -53.75 -4.50 -15.41
N ALA A 70 -53.39 -4.33 -16.68
CA ALA A 70 -52.01 -4.53 -17.17
C ALA A 70 -50.96 -3.74 -16.38
N LEU A 71 -51.22 -2.47 -16.03
CA LEU A 71 -50.28 -1.64 -15.26
C LEU A 71 -50.05 -2.15 -13.83
N ASP A 72 -51.11 -2.65 -13.18
CA ASP A 72 -51.03 -3.21 -11.83
C ASP A 72 -50.23 -4.52 -11.84
N VAL A 73 -50.43 -5.34 -12.87
CA VAL A 73 -49.65 -6.58 -13.06
C VAL A 73 -48.19 -6.27 -13.38
N ILE A 74 -47.91 -5.26 -14.20
CA ILE A 74 -46.52 -4.83 -14.46
C ILE A 74 -45.83 -4.45 -13.14
N ARG A 75 -46.52 -3.69 -12.28
CA ARG A 75 -45.99 -3.32 -10.97
C ARG A 75 -45.69 -4.55 -10.10
N ASP A 76 -46.61 -5.50 -10.05
CA ASP A 76 -46.44 -6.74 -9.28
C ASP A 76 -45.28 -7.60 -9.84
N LEU A 77 -45.19 -7.72 -11.17
CA LEU A 77 -44.10 -8.43 -11.85
C LEU A 77 -42.73 -7.82 -11.56
N VAL A 78 -42.61 -6.49 -11.58
CA VAL A 78 -41.34 -5.80 -11.34
C VAL A 78 -40.91 -5.93 -9.87
N LEU A 79 -41.86 -5.95 -8.94
CA LEU A 79 -41.57 -6.15 -7.51
C LEU A 79 -41.19 -7.59 -7.19
N SER A 80 -41.89 -8.56 -7.78
CA SER A 80 -41.72 -9.99 -7.50
C SER A 80 -40.59 -10.62 -8.31
N PHE A 81 -40.34 -10.13 -9.52
CA PHE A 81 -39.34 -10.65 -10.47
C PHE A 81 -38.48 -9.51 -11.06
N PRO A 82 -37.67 -8.82 -10.24
CA PRO A 82 -36.93 -7.64 -10.67
C PRO A 82 -35.90 -7.93 -11.78
N ALA A 83 -35.56 -9.19 -12.01
CA ALA A 83 -34.63 -9.63 -13.05
C ALA A 83 -35.25 -9.73 -14.45
N VAL A 84 -36.56 -9.52 -14.61
CA VAL A 84 -37.30 -9.69 -15.86
C VAL A 84 -37.64 -8.33 -16.49
N GLY A 85 -37.31 -8.14 -17.77
CA GLY A 85 -37.66 -6.92 -18.50
C GLY A 85 -39.11 -6.95 -18.94
N VAL A 86 -39.95 -6.05 -18.42
CA VAL A 86 -41.38 -6.00 -18.78
C VAL A 86 -41.66 -4.91 -19.80
N VAL A 87 -42.36 -5.23 -20.90
CA VAL A 87 -42.75 -4.29 -21.96
C VAL A 87 -44.26 -4.32 -22.15
N LEU A 88 -44.90 -3.15 -22.17
CA LEU A 88 -46.34 -3.01 -22.38
C LEU A 88 -46.66 -2.92 -23.88
N ILE A 89 -47.66 -3.65 -24.34
CA ILE A 89 -48.26 -3.52 -25.68
C ILE A 89 -49.61 -2.84 -25.53
N THR A 90 -49.79 -1.69 -26.18
CA THR A 90 -51.01 -0.88 -26.04
C THR A 90 -51.37 -0.15 -27.34
N ALA A 91 -52.66 0.08 -27.59
CA ALA A 91 -53.13 0.98 -28.64
C ALA A 91 -53.00 2.47 -28.26
N ASP A 92 -52.90 2.78 -26.97
CA ASP A 92 -52.77 4.16 -26.46
C ASP A 92 -51.30 4.52 -26.19
N THR A 93 -50.70 5.25 -27.14
CA THR A 93 -49.33 5.76 -27.01
C THR A 93 -49.29 7.21 -26.50
N SER A 94 -50.30 7.66 -25.77
CA SER A 94 -50.31 8.98 -25.15
C SER A 94 -49.24 9.12 -24.06
N THR A 95 -48.80 10.34 -23.81
CA THR A 95 -47.81 10.66 -22.76
C THR A 95 -48.26 10.19 -21.37
N ASN A 96 -49.57 10.15 -21.12
CA ASN A 96 -50.12 9.72 -19.83
C ASN A 96 -49.93 8.21 -19.63
N VAL A 97 -50.21 7.39 -20.65
CA VAL A 97 -50.01 5.93 -20.58
C VAL A 97 -48.52 5.59 -20.54
N LEU A 98 -47.68 6.32 -21.28
CA LEU A 98 -46.23 6.16 -21.22
C LEU A 98 -45.72 6.42 -19.79
N THR A 99 -46.07 7.55 -19.19
CA THR A 99 -45.67 7.90 -17.81
C THR A 99 -46.16 6.84 -16.82
N ALA A 100 -47.44 6.46 -16.90
CA ALA A 100 -48.02 5.46 -16.00
C ALA A 100 -47.39 4.05 -16.14
N ALA A 101 -47.00 3.66 -17.37
CA ALA A 101 -46.28 2.43 -17.63
C ALA A 101 -44.87 2.45 -17.05
N MET A 102 -44.14 3.56 -17.23
CA MET A 102 -42.80 3.74 -16.65
C MET A 102 -42.83 3.80 -15.13
N ASP A 103 -43.79 4.50 -14.53
CA ASP A 103 -44.01 4.55 -13.08
C ASP A 103 -44.34 3.17 -12.48
N SER A 104 -45.00 2.32 -13.27
CA SER A 104 -45.28 0.93 -12.88
C SER A 104 -44.09 -0.01 -13.11
N GLY A 105 -43.00 0.47 -13.71
CA GLY A 105 -41.75 -0.26 -13.89
C GLY A 105 -41.53 -0.89 -15.28
N ALA A 106 -42.41 -0.61 -16.25
CA ALA A 106 -42.22 -1.06 -17.62
C ALA A 106 -40.95 -0.45 -18.24
N ARG A 107 -40.21 -1.26 -19.00
CA ARG A 107 -38.96 -0.86 -19.67
C ARG A 107 -39.20 -0.27 -21.06
N GLY A 108 -40.42 -0.38 -21.56
CA GLY A 108 -40.83 0.23 -22.81
C GLY A 108 -42.29 -0.04 -23.11
N ILE A 109 -42.77 0.63 -24.14
CA ILE A 109 -44.09 0.40 -24.72
C ILE A 109 -43.96 0.08 -26.21
N ILE A 110 -44.89 -0.73 -26.72
CA ILE A 110 -45.05 -1.02 -28.14
C ILE A 110 -46.48 -0.67 -28.52
N GLY A 111 -46.61 0.19 -29.55
CA GLY A 111 -47.91 0.60 -30.08
C GLY A 111 -48.57 -0.50 -30.90
N LEU A 112 -49.91 -0.56 -30.85
CA LEU A 112 -50.72 -1.30 -31.82
C LEU A 112 -51.07 -0.40 -33.02
N PRO A 113 -51.01 -0.91 -34.26
CA PRO A 113 -50.65 -2.28 -34.67
C PRO A 113 -49.15 -2.58 -34.52
N LEU A 114 -48.82 -3.84 -34.22
CA LEU A 114 -47.43 -4.28 -34.00
C LEU A 114 -46.59 -4.17 -35.28
N GLY A 115 -45.50 -3.40 -35.22
CA GLY A 115 -44.46 -3.38 -36.24
C GLY A 115 -43.27 -4.26 -35.84
N TYR A 116 -42.67 -4.97 -36.80
CA TYR A 116 -41.52 -5.84 -36.57
C TYR A 116 -40.33 -5.08 -35.96
N ASP A 117 -39.93 -3.94 -36.55
CA ASP A 117 -38.76 -3.18 -36.10
C ASP A 117 -38.94 -2.64 -34.67
N ALA A 118 -40.12 -2.09 -34.37
CA ALA A 118 -40.45 -1.57 -33.05
C ALA A 118 -40.49 -2.68 -31.99
N LEU A 119 -41.02 -3.85 -32.33
CA LEU A 119 -41.01 -5.03 -31.47
C LEU A 119 -39.57 -5.51 -31.21
N ALA A 120 -38.77 -5.67 -32.27
CA ALA A 120 -37.38 -6.11 -32.18
C ALA A 120 -36.55 -5.18 -31.29
N GLU A 121 -36.60 -3.87 -31.54
CA GLU A 121 -35.84 -2.87 -30.78
C GLU A 121 -36.20 -2.91 -29.29
N ARG A 122 -37.50 -2.99 -28.97
CA ARG A 122 -37.96 -2.99 -27.57
C ARG A 122 -37.66 -4.29 -26.85
N VAL A 123 -37.77 -5.43 -27.52
CA VAL A 123 -37.37 -6.73 -26.99
C VAL A 123 -35.87 -6.76 -26.70
N HIS A 124 -35.03 -6.33 -27.64
CA HIS A 124 -33.58 -6.30 -27.43
C HIS A 124 -33.16 -5.35 -26.30
N ALA A 125 -33.78 -4.17 -26.22
CA ALA A 125 -33.51 -3.23 -25.13
C ALA A 125 -33.93 -3.79 -23.75
N ALA A 126 -35.10 -4.41 -23.66
CA ALA A 126 -35.59 -5.04 -22.44
C ALA A 126 -34.73 -6.25 -22.03
N ALA A 127 -34.29 -7.06 -22.99
CA ALA A 127 -33.42 -8.20 -22.76
C ALA A 127 -32.03 -7.78 -22.28
N ALA A 128 -31.44 -6.75 -22.89
CA ALA A 128 -30.16 -6.18 -22.45
C ALA A 128 -30.22 -5.67 -21.01
N TRP A 129 -31.34 -5.02 -20.64
CA TRP A 129 -31.60 -4.59 -19.27
C TRP A 129 -31.75 -5.78 -18.31
N SER A 130 -32.57 -6.78 -18.66
CA SER A 130 -32.77 -8.00 -17.85
C SER A 130 -31.45 -8.73 -17.60
N MET A 131 -30.63 -8.90 -18.63
CA MET A 131 -29.29 -9.46 -18.53
C MET A 131 -28.37 -8.65 -17.61
N GLY A 132 -28.43 -7.32 -17.69
CA GLY A 132 -27.73 -6.44 -16.76
C GLY A 132 -28.23 -6.63 -15.32
N MET A 133 -29.54 -6.73 -15.11
CA MET A 133 -30.15 -6.86 -13.80
C MET A 133 -29.93 -8.23 -13.17
N ARG A 134 -29.95 -9.33 -13.95
CA ARG A 134 -29.59 -10.68 -13.49
C ARG A 134 -28.17 -10.76 -12.98
N ARG A 135 -27.23 -10.06 -13.63
CA ARG A 135 -25.85 -9.94 -13.12
C ARG A 135 -25.80 -9.25 -11.75
N HIS A 136 -26.73 -8.33 -11.47
CA HIS A 136 -26.82 -7.60 -10.20
C HIS A 136 -27.66 -8.30 -9.12
N LEU A 137 -28.63 -9.13 -9.50
CA LEU A 137 -29.51 -9.85 -8.57
C LEU A 137 -29.03 -11.28 -8.27
N GLY A 138 -28.35 -11.91 -9.24
CA GLY A 138 -27.65 -13.18 -9.06
C GLY A 138 -26.45 -13.06 -8.10
N SER A 139 -26.05 -11.84 -7.73
CA SER A 139 -24.97 -11.58 -6.77
C SER A 139 -25.45 -11.69 -5.30
N GLY A 140 -26.19 -12.73 -4.96
CA GLY A 140 -26.22 -13.28 -3.60
C GLY A 140 -24.96 -14.12 -3.30
N THR A 141 -24.17 -14.42 -4.32
CA THR A 141 -22.78 -14.89 -4.27
C THR A 141 -22.03 -14.19 -5.42
N PRO A 142 -20.88 -13.54 -5.18
CA PRO A 142 -20.18 -12.81 -6.23
C PRO A 142 -19.51 -13.78 -7.22
N GLU A 143 -20.25 -14.24 -8.22
CA GLU A 143 -19.71 -14.95 -9.41
C GLU A 143 -19.99 -14.16 -10.70
N LEU A 144 -19.37 -12.98 -10.81
CA LEU A 144 -18.85 -12.42 -12.07
C LEU A 144 -17.33 -12.47 -11.85
N TYR A 145 -16.53 -13.34 -12.47
CA TYR A 145 -16.37 -13.67 -13.89
C TYR A 145 -16.09 -15.17 -14.01
N ALA A 146 -16.59 -15.87 -15.04
CA ALA A 146 -16.32 -17.29 -15.27
C ALA A 146 -14.91 -17.54 -15.87
N GLY A 147 -13.93 -17.21 -15.04
CA GLY A 147 -12.49 -17.39 -15.11
C GLY A 147 -11.95 -16.81 -13.80
N PRO A 148 -10.85 -17.29 -13.20
CA PRO A 148 -10.38 -16.71 -11.95
C PRO A 148 -10.08 -15.23 -12.22
N GLY A 149 -10.98 -14.33 -11.81
CA GLY A 149 -10.76 -12.90 -11.93
C GLY A 149 -9.44 -12.53 -11.25
N GLY A 150 -8.89 -11.36 -11.60
CA GLY A 150 -7.63 -10.87 -11.07
C GLY A 150 -7.44 -11.14 -9.57
N ARG A 151 -6.23 -11.57 -9.20
CA ARG A 151 -5.94 -11.87 -7.81
C ARG A 151 -5.82 -10.59 -7.00
N VAL A 152 -6.63 -10.45 -5.96
CA VAL A 152 -6.62 -9.30 -5.04
C VAL A 152 -5.74 -9.61 -3.84
N VAL A 153 -4.75 -8.75 -3.60
CA VAL A 153 -3.85 -8.82 -2.44
C VAL A 153 -3.93 -7.51 -1.67
N THR A 154 -4.42 -7.56 -0.43
CA THR A 154 -4.43 -6.39 0.45
C THR A 154 -3.19 -6.36 1.34
N VAL A 155 -2.69 -5.15 1.60
CA VAL A 155 -1.54 -4.90 2.45
C VAL A 155 -1.96 -3.93 3.55
N THR A 156 -2.10 -4.43 4.77
CA THR A 156 -2.45 -3.62 5.94
C THR A 156 -1.28 -3.57 6.91
N GLY A 157 -0.94 -2.38 7.40
CA GLY A 157 0.03 -2.20 8.48
C GLY A 157 -0.61 -2.41 9.86
N ALA A 158 0.06 -3.15 10.74
CA ALA A 158 -0.37 -3.30 12.13
C ALA A 158 -0.38 -1.98 12.92
N LYS A 159 0.44 -1.01 12.51
CA LYS A 159 0.49 0.37 13.01
C LYS A 159 1.09 1.28 11.92
N GLY A 160 1.01 2.60 12.11
CA GLY A 160 1.70 3.56 11.25
C GLY A 160 3.21 3.34 11.18
N GLY A 161 3.79 3.55 9.98
CA GLY A 161 5.23 3.50 9.75
C GLY A 161 5.86 2.10 9.72
N VAL A 162 5.07 1.02 9.66
CA VAL A 162 5.61 -0.36 9.49
C VAL A 162 6.03 -0.67 8.05
N GLY A 163 5.75 0.21 7.10
CA GLY A 163 6.12 0.04 5.68
C GLY A 163 5.10 -0.72 4.83
N ALA A 164 3.80 -0.59 5.14
CA ALA A 164 2.71 -1.18 4.34
C ALA A 164 2.77 -0.72 2.88
N THR A 165 2.79 0.59 2.64
CA THR A 165 2.87 1.21 1.32
C THR A 165 4.09 0.76 0.52
N VAL A 166 5.28 0.74 1.14
CA VAL A 166 6.51 0.27 0.49
C VAL A 166 6.37 -1.18 0.03
N ALA A 167 5.78 -2.05 0.85
CA ALA A 167 5.53 -3.43 0.48
C ALA A 167 4.48 -3.54 -0.63
N ALA A 168 3.38 -2.80 -0.56
CA ALA A 168 2.35 -2.76 -1.59
C ALA A 168 2.94 -2.36 -2.97
N VAL A 169 3.70 -1.27 -3.00
CA VAL A 169 4.39 -0.78 -4.21
C VAL A 169 5.35 -1.83 -4.77
N GLN A 170 6.21 -2.44 -3.94
CA GLN A 170 7.17 -3.44 -4.42
C GLN A 170 6.52 -4.76 -4.85
N LEU A 171 5.43 -5.19 -4.21
CA LEU A 171 4.65 -6.36 -4.63
C LEU A 171 4.00 -6.11 -6.00
N ALA A 172 3.44 -4.92 -6.22
CA ALA A 172 2.87 -4.52 -7.50
C ALA A 172 3.93 -4.49 -8.61
N LEU A 173 5.09 -3.88 -8.34
CA LEU A 173 6.23 -3.85 -9.26
C LEU A 173 6.78 -5.25 -9.57
N ALA A 174 6.88 -6.13 -8.58
CA ALA A 174 7.32 -7.52 -8.80
C ALA A 174 6.35 -8.30 -9.70
N ALA A 175 5.04 -8.15 -9.46
CA ALA A 175 4.01 -8.77 -10.28
C ALA A 175 4.04 -8.23 -11.73
N GLN A 176 4.18 -6.91 -11.90
CA GLN A 176 4.27 -6.27 -13.22
C GLN A 176 5.52 -6.71 -13.97
N ALA A 177 6.68 -6.75 -13.30
CA ALA A 177 7.94 -7.19 -13.90
C ALA A 177 7.90 -8.66 -14.34
N SER A 178 6.98 -9.46 -13.79
CA SER A 178 6.73 -10.85 -14.21
C SER A 178 5.85 -10.98 -15.46
N GLY A 179 5.41 -9.85 -16.04
CA GLY A 179 4.57 -9.79 -17.24
C GLY A 179 3.07 -9.80 -16.97
N ARG A 180 2.64 -9.71 -15.71
CA ARG A 180 1.21 -9.62 -15.37
C ARG A 180 0.70 -8.19 -15.56
N SER A 181 -0.57 -8.06 -15.92
CA SER A 181 -1.31 -6.80 -15.81
C SER A 181 -1.64 -6.52 -14.35
N VAL A 182 -1.20 -5.37 -13.83
CA VAL A 182 -1.30 -5.05 -12.41
C VAL A 182 -1.94 -3.68 -12.17
N ALA A 183 -2.87 -3.64 -11.21
CA ALA A 183 -3.32 -2.40 -10.60
C ALA A 183 -2.82 -2.27 -9.16
N LEU A 184 -2.46 -1.05 -8.77
CA LEU A 184 -2.20 -0.66 -7.39
C LEU A 184 -3.28 0.33 -6.97
N LEU A 185 -4.10 -0.08 -6.01
CA LEU A 185 -5.17 0.71 -5.41
C LEU A 185 -4.70 1.24 -4.06
N ASP A 186 -4.74 2.56 -3.87
CA ASP A 186 -4.44 3.20 -2.60
C ASP A 186 -5.75 3.48 -1.83
N LEU A 187 -5.96 2.71 -0.76
CA LEU A 187 -7.04 2.89 0.22
C LEU A 187 -6.51 3.41 1.56
N ASP A 188 -5.28 3.93 1.66
CA ASP A 188 -4.91 4.75 2.82
C ASP A 188 -5.50 6.16 2.65
N LEU A 189 -6.83 6.24 2.72
CA LEU A 189 -7.61 7.39 2.23
C LEU A 189 -7.31 8.73 2.92
N GLN A 190 -6.78 8.69 4.15
CA GLN A 190 -6.44 9.89 4.92
C GLN A 190 -4.97 10.30 4.77
N SER A 191 -4.08 9.38 4.43
CA SER A 191 -2.62 9.60 4.41
C SER A 191 -1.91 8.82 3.30
N GLY A 192 -2.55 8.70 2.13
CA GLY A 192 -2.09 7.89 1.02
C GLY A 192 -0.82 8.46 0.38
N ASP A 193 0.29 7.72 0.51
CA ASP A 193 1.61 8.15 0.06
C ASP A 193 2.06 7.46 -1.23
N VAL A 194 1.23 6.59 -1.84
CA VAL A 194 1.63 5.83 -3.05
C VAL A 194 2.09 6.76 -4.17
N ALA A 195 1.41 7.89 -4.35
CA ALA A 195 1.76 8.92 -5.33
C ALA A 195 3.18 9.49 -5.08
N SER A 196 3.53 9.73 -3.82
CA SER A 196 4.84 10.23 -3.40
C SER A 196 5.95 9.21 -3.65
N TYR A 197 5.69 7.92 -3.42
CA TYR A 197 6.69 6.86 -3.65
C TYR A 197 6.99 6.58 -5.13
N LEU A 198 6.12 7.02 -6.05
CA LEU A 198 6.25 6.81 -7.49
C LEU A 198 6.40 8.11 -8.29
N ASP A 199 6.47 9.27 -7.62
CA ASP A 199 6.57 10.61 -8.21
C ASP A 199 5.45 10.90 -9.23
N VAL A 200 4.20 10.64 -8.82
CA VAL A 200 3.02 10.78 -9.68
C VAL A 200 2.16 11.96 -9.24
N GLN A 201 1.92 12.89 -10.17
CA GLN A 201 0.88 13.90 -10.04
C GLN A 201 -0.40 13.41 -10.72
N PHE A 202 -1.49 13.31 -9.95
CA PHE A 202 -2.78 12.87 -10.45
C PHE A 202 -3.83 13.96 -10.32
N ARG A 203 -4.81 13.96 -11.24
CA ARG A 203 -5.96 14.87 -11.20
C ARG A 203 -7.24 14.19 -10.70
N ARG A 204 -7.29 12.86 -10.78
CA ARG A 204 -8.43 12.05 -10.37
C ARG A 204 -7.97 11.01 -9.37
N SER A 205 -8.81 10.76 -8.38
CA SER A 205 -8.62 9.83 -7.27
C SER A 205 -9.81 8.91 -7.15
N ILE A 206 -9.74 7.95 -6.22
CA ILE A 206 -10.89 7.14 -5.86
C ILE A 206 -12.09 7.96 -5.37
N ALA A 207 -11.88 9.15 -4.78
CA ALA A 207 -12.97 10.03 -4.32
C ALA A 207 -13.85 10.54 -5.46
N ASP A 208 -13.30 10.67 -6.68
CA ASP A 208 -14.09 11.11 -7.83
C ASP A 208 -15.04 10.01 -8.35
N LEU A 209 -14.90 8.79 -7.83
CA LEU A 209 -15.81 7.67 -8.11
C LEU A 209 -16.94 7.56 -7.08
N ALA A 210 -16.87 8.26 -5.94
CA ALA A 210 -17.83 8.11 -4.84
C ALA A 210 -19.27 8.48 -5.24
N GLY A 211 -19.42 9.52 -6.06
CA GLY A 211 -20.70 10.01 -6.56
C GLY A 211 -21.30 9.19 -7.72
N ILE A 212 -20.61 8.15 -8.19
CA ILE A 212 -21.06 7.35 -9.33
C ILE A 212 -21.79 6.09 -8.82
N SER A 213 -23.02 5.91 -9.29
CA SER A 213 -23.87 4.79 -8.84
C SER A 213 -23.43 3.44 -9.42
N ASP A 214 -22.96 3.43 -10.67
CA ASP A 214 -22.51 2.24 -11.40
C ASP A 214 -21.09 2.43 -11.94
N ILE A 215 -20.09 2.00 -11.16
CA ILE A 215 -18.68 2.06 -11.53
C ILE A 215 -18.37 0.87 -12.44
N ASN A 216 -18.53 1.08 -13.75
CA ASN A 216 -18.16 0.09 -14.76
C ASN A 216 -16.69 0.26 -15.21
N PRO A 217 -16.10 -0.73 -15.92
CA PRO A 217 -14.71 -0.65 -16.38
C PRO A 217 -14.37 0.55 -17.26
N ARG A 218 -15.35 1.16 -17.95
CA ARG A 218 -15.14 2.39 -18.75
C ARG A 218 -15.00 3.62 -17.86
N VAL A 219 -15.84 3.77 -16.85
CA VAL A 219 -15.73 4.84 -15.85
C VAL A 219 -14.41 4.74 -15.11
N LEU A 220 -14.02 3.52 -14.73
CA LEU A 220 -12.76 3.25 -14.06
C LEU A 220 -11.54 3.62 -14.93
N GLN A 221 -11.64 3.49 -16.26
CA GLN A 221 -10.54 3.82 -17.17
C GLN A 221 -10.11 5.29 -17.10
N ASP A 222 -11.04 6.20 -16.84
CA ASP A 222 -10.70 7.61 -16.74
C ASP A 222 -10.10 7.99 -15.38
N ALA A 223 -10.33 7.19 -14.34
CA ALA A 223 -9.80 7.42 -12.99
C ALA A 223 -8.45 6.72 -12.75
N VAL A 224 -8.17 5.63 -13.46
CA VAL A 224 -6.90 4.90 -13.33
C VAL A 224 -5.80 5.58 -14.14
N TYR A 225 -4.74 6.01 -13.47
CA TYR A 225 -3.53 6.55 -14.08
C TYR A 225 -2.60 5.40 -14.52
N THR A 226 -2.11 5.42 -15.76
CA THR A 226 -1.10 4.44 -16.20
C THR A 226 0.28 5.01 -15.96
N HIS A 227 1.03 4.40 -15.04
CA HIS A 227 2.39 4.80 -14.71
C HIS A 227 3.40 4.26 -15.74
N ASP A 228 4.58 4.89 -15.85
CA ASP A 228 5.63 4.53 -16.81
C ASP A 228 6.15 3.09 -16.62
N THR A 229 6.02 2.53 -15.42
CA THR A 229 6.33 1.12 -15.18
C THR A 229 5.27 0.17 -15.75
N GLY A 230 4.14 0.66 -16.25
CA GLY A 230 3.01 -0.15 -16.72
C GLY A 230 1.99 -0.54 -15.63
N LEU A 231 2.12 0.00 -14.42
CA LEU A 231 1.11 -0.15 -13.36
C LEU A 231 -0.12 0.72 -13.65
N GLY A 232 -1.31 0.18 -13.43
CA GLY A 232 -2.53 0.97 -13.29
C GLY A 232 -2.67 1.48 -11.86
N LEU A 233 -2.59 2.78 -11.63
CA LEU A 233 -2.69 3.40 -10.30
C LEU A 233 -4.09 3.99 -10.11
N LEU A 234 -4.76 3.62 -9.01
CA LEU A 234 -5.93 4.34 -8.52
C LEU A 234 -5.61 4.85 -7.12
N LEU A 235 -5.44 6.16 -7.00
CA LEU A 235 -4.82 6.79 -5.84
C LEU A 235 -5.86 7.33 -4.85
N ALA A 236 -5.45 7.43 -3.59
CA ALA A 236 -6.19 8.11 -2.54
C ALA A 236 -6.37 9.60 -2.89
N PRO A 237 -7.40 10.29 -2.37
CA PRO A 237 -7.54 11.73 -2.57
C PRO A 237 -6.37 12.50 -1.95
N ALA A 238 -6.00 13.63 -2.57
CA ALA A 238 -4.97 14.53 -2.01
C ALA A 238 -5.44 15.21 -0.70
N GLU A 239 -6.75 15.39 -0.58
CA GLU A 239 -7.45 15.95 0.58
C GLU A 239 -8.01 14.78 1.41
N GLY A 240 -7.37 14.49 2.56
CA GLY A 240 -7.68 13.29 3.35
C GLY A 240 -9.11 13.24 3.88
N GLU A 241 -9.76 14.39 4.08
CA GLU A 241 -11.17 14.48 4.48
C GLU A 241 -12.13 13.90 3.44
N ARG A 242 -11.76 13.95 2.15
CA ARG A 242 -12.55 13.32 1.07
C ARG A 242 -12.52 11.80 1.14
N GLY A 243 -11.59 11.23 1.92
CA GLY A 243 -11.57 9.80 2.21
C GLY A 243 -12.86 9.29 2.86
N GLU A 244 -13.56 10.13 3.63
CA GLU A 244 -14.83 9.77 4.27
C GLU A 244 -15.99 9.57 3.25
N GLU A 245 -15.84 10.08 2.02
CA GLU A 245 -16.81 9.86 0.94
C GLU A 245 -16.77 8.40 0.42
N ILE A 246 -15.68 7.67 0.69
CA ILE A 246 -15.49 6.31 0.21
C ILE A 246 -16.18 5.31 1.13
N THR A 247 -17.38 4.92 0.73
CA THR A 247 -18.15 3.85 1.38
C THR A 247 -17.61 2.46 1.01
N ASP A 248 -18.01 1.45 1.79
CA ASP A 248 -17.75 0.04 1.46
C ASP A 248 -18.31 -0.34 0.09
N ARG A 249 -19.50 0.18 -0.28
CA ARG A 249 -20.09 -0.01 -1.62
C ARG A 249 -19.13 0.43 -2.73
N VAL A 250 -18.58 1.64 -2.61
CA VAL A 250 -17.65 2.20 -3.61
C VAL A 250 -16.40 1.33 -3.70
N ALA A 251 -15.82 0.94 -2.55
CA ALA A 251 -14.66 0.05 -2.52
C ALA A 251 -14.94 -1.30 -3.20
N ARG A 252 -16.09 -1.93 -2.92
CA ARG A 252 -16.50 -3.21 -3.53
C ARG A 252 -16.65 -3.08 -5.05
N GLN A 253 -17.30 -2.02 -5.53
CA GLN A 253 -17.48 -1.77 -6.97
C GLN A 253 -16.15 -1.50 -7.68
N VAL A 254 -15.28 -0.67 -7.09
CA VAL A 254 -13.94 -0.39 -7.61
C VAL A 254 -13.10 -1.67 -7.67
N LEU A 255 -13.09 -2.47 -6.61
CA LEU A 255 -12.35 -3.73 -6.58
C LEU A 255 -12.87 -4.74 -7.61
N ALA A 256 -14.19 -4.88 -7.75
CA ALA A 256 -14.79 -5.75 -8.76
C ALA A 256 -14.43 -5.29 -10.19
N ALA A 257 -14.41 -3.98 -10.44
CA ALA A 257 -14.03 -3.42 -11.73
C ALA A 257 -12.52 -3.51 -12.01
N LEU A 258 -11.65 -3.40 -10.99
CA LEU A 258 -10.21 -3.63 -11.13
C LEU A 258 -9.90 -5.11 -11.37
N ARG A 259 -10.53 -6.00 -10.59
CA ARG A 259 -10.40 -7.46 -10.68
C ARG A 259 -10.78 -8.02 -12.05
N SER A 260 -11.66 -7.33 -12.78
CA SER A 260 -12.07 -7.74 -14.13
C SER A 260 -11.08 -7.35 -15.23
N ARG A 261 -10.21 -6.37 -14.96
CA ARG A 261 -9.32 -5.75 -15.96
C ARG A 261 -7.86 -6.12 -15.77
N TYR A 262 -7.44 -6.39 -14.54
CA TYR A 262 -6.05 -6.69 -14.19
C TYR A 262 -5.95 -8.10 -13.65
N GLU A 263 -4.86 -8.80 -13.96
CA GLU A 263 -4.57 -10.14 -13.43
C GLU A 263 -4.18 -10.10 -11.95
N VAL A 264 -3.65 -8.97 -11.47
CA VAL A 264 -3.32 -8.73 -10.05
C VAL A 264 -3.79 -7.34 -9.65
N VAL A 265 -4.46 -7.25 -8.50
CA VAL A 265 -4.82 -5.99 -7.86
C VAL A 265 -4.16 -5.98 -6.49
N VAL A 266 -3.17 -5.13 -6.30
CA VAL A 266 -2.56 -4.87 -4.99
C VAL A 266 -3.27 -3.68 -4.36
N VAL A 267 -3.68 -3.80 -3.11
CA VAL A 267 -4.40 -2.75 -2.39
C VAL A 267 -3.59 -2.34 -1.17
N ASP A 268 -3.14 -1.09 -1.13
CA ASP A 268 -2.59 -0.50 0.10
C ASP A 268 -3.75 -0.08 0.99
N CYS A 269 -3.86 -0.67 2.18
CA CYS A 269 -4.90 -0.36 3.14
C CYS A 269 -4.39 0.51 4.30
N GLY A 270 -3.14 1.01 4.24
CA GLY A 270 -2.57 1.79 5.33
C GLY A 270 -2.58 1.04 6.67
N ALA A 271 -2.67 1.78 7.77
CA ALA A 271 -2.72 1.21 9.13
C ALA A 271 -4.07 1.38 9.84
N GLN A 272 -4.96 2.20 9.28
CA GLN A 272 -6.28 2.46 9.85
C GLN A 272 -7.34 1.55 9.22
N LEU A 273 -8.35 1.17 10.00
CA LEU A 273 -9.49 0.41 9.50
C LEU A 273 -10.70 1.34 9.36
N ASN A 274 -11.16 1.53 8.14
CA ASN A 274 -12.44 2.15 7.80
C ASN A 274 -13.31 1.14 7.03
N ALA A 275 -14.52 1.54 6.62
CA ALA A 275 -15.45 0.66 5.91
C ALA A 275 -14.91 0.18 4.54
N ALA A 276 -14.23 1.05 3.80
CA ALA A 276 -13.62 0.73 2.50
C ALA A 276 -12.49 -0.31 2.64
N ASN A 277 -11.58 -0.11 3.59
CA ASN A 277 -10.46 -0.99 3.87
C ASN A 277 -10.95 -2.34 4.42
N ALA A 278 -12.00 -2.34 5.25
CA ALA A 278 -12.65 -3.55 5.72
C ALA A 278 -13.22 -4.38 4.56
N ALA A 279 -13.94 -3.74 3.63
CA ALA A 279 -14.48 -4.41 2.44
C ALA A 279 -13.37 -4.96 1.54
N ALA A 280 -12.25 -4.24 1.40
CA ALA A 280 -11.11 -4.71 0.63
C ALA A 280 -10.47 -5.96 1.26
N VAL A 281 -10.25 -5.95 2.58
CA VAL A 281 -9.67 -7.09 3.32
C VAL A 281 -10.60 -8.31 3.29
N GLU A 282 -11.91 -8.10 3.39
CA GLU A 282 -12.92 -9.15 3.27
C GLU A 282 -12.82 -9.84 1.89
N LEU A 283 -12.81 -9.05 0.80
CA LEU A 283 -12.83 -9.54 -0.58
C LEU A 283 -11.47 -10.04 -1.12
N ALA A 284 -10.37 -9.85 -0.38
CA ALA A 284 -9.04 -10.19 -0.86
C ALA A 284 -8.83 -11.71 -1.00
N ASP A 285 -8.12 -12.16 -2.04
CA ASP A 285 -7.69 -13.57 -2.11
C ASP A 285 -6.54 -13.84 -1.11
N GLN A 286 -5.74 -12.81 -0.81
CA GLN A 286 -4.72 -12.82 0.25
C GLN A 286 -4.72 -11.50 1.01
N ALA A 287 -4.79 -11.57 2.35
CA ALA A 287 -4.67 -10.40 3.21
C ALA A 287 -3.33 -10.44 3.96
N LEU A 288 -2.49 -9.44 3.70
CA LEU A 288 -1.21 -9.27 4.36
C LEU A 288 -1.32 -8.32 5.54
N LEU A 289 -0.85 -8.76 6.71
CA LEU A 289 -0.70 -7.90 7.88
C LEU A 289 0.79 -7.66 8.15
N LEU A 290 1.27 -6.46 7.85
CA LEU A 290 2.67 -6.08 8.06
C LEU A 290 2.92 -5.66 9.50
N VAL A 291 4.01 -6.17 10.07
CA VAL A 291 4.39 -5.90 11.46
C VAL A 291 5.91 -5.77 11.59
N THR A 292 6.37 -4.88 12.44
CA THR A 292 7.79 -4.79 12.84
C THR A 292 8.04 -5.63 14.10
N PRO A 293 9.25 -6.17 14.32
CA PRO A 293 9.57 -7.03 15.47
C PRO A 293 9.75 -6.21 16.75
N ASP A 294 8.76 -5.40 17.11
CA ASP A 294 8.67 -4.63 18.35
C ASP A 294 7.34 -4.90 19.06
N VAL A 295 7.35 -4.74 20.38
CA VAL A 295 6.19 -5.10 21.23
C VAL A 295 4.94 -4.31 20.86
N VAL A 296 5.09 -3.04 20.48
CA VAL A 296 3.96 -2.15 20.18
C VAL A 296 3.28 -2.58 18.89
N ALA A 297 4.06 -2.85 17.84
CA ALA A 297 3.58 -3.34 16.56
C ALA A 297 2.91 -4.71 16.68
N VAL A 298 3.51 -5.66 17.42
CA VAL A 298 2.94 -7.01 17.60
C VAL A 298 1.64 -6.96 18.41
N ARG A 299 1.57 -6.12 19.46
CA ARG A 299 0.31 -5.91 20.19
C ARG A 299 -0.75 -5.26 19.31
N ALA A 300 -0.37 -4.33 18.44
CA ALA A 300 -1.28 -3.70 17.50
C ALA A 300 -1.80 -4.70 16.46
N ALA A 301 -0.93 -5.57 15.93
CA ALA A 301 -1.31 -6.67 15.04
C ALA A 301 -2.34 -7.60 15.71
N LYS A 302 -2.10 -8.01 16.96
CA LYS A 302 -3.08 -8.82 17.72
C LYS A 302 -4.43 -8.11 17.89
N ARG A 303 -4.44 -6.80 18.15
CA ARG A 303 -5.69 -6.03 18.24
C ARG A 303 -6.41 -5.97 16.89
N MET A 304 -5.67 -5.78 15.80
CA MET A 304 -6.20 -5.76 14.43
C MET A 304 -6.86 -7.11 14.08
N VAL A 305 -6.16 -8.23 14.30
CA VAL A 305 -6.70 -9.58 14.03
C VAL A 305 -7.96 -9.85 14.84
N ARG A 306 -7.97 -9.51 16.14
CA ARG A 306 -9.18 -9.65 16.98
C ARG A 306 -10.32 -8.76 16.51
N MET A 307 -10.00 -7.57 15.99
CA MET A 307 -11.00 -6.66 15.46
C MET A 307 -11.61 -7.21 14.17
N TRP A 308 -10.79 -7.72 13.24
CA TRP A 308 -11.27 -8.38 12.02
C TRP A 308 -12.13 -9.60 12.31
N ASP A 309 -11.75 -10.42 13.30
CA ASP A 309 -12.54 -11.57 13.74
C ASP A 309 -13.90 -11.13 14.31
N ARG A 310 -13.93 -10.18 15.25
CA ARG A 310 -15.19 -9.67 15.83
C ARG A 310 -16.13 -9.04 14.79
N LEU A 311 -15.57 -8.34 13.81
CA LEU A 311 -16.32 -7.68 12.74
C LEU A 311 -16.62 -8.63 11.56
N GLN A 312 -16.22 -9.90 11.66
CA GLN A 312 -16.41 -10.91 10.62
C GLN A 312 -15.82 -10.50 9.26
N ILE A 313 -14.74 -9.72 9.29
CA ILE A 313 -14.02 -9.26 8.08
C ILE A 313 -13.13 -10.37 7.56
N ARG A 314 -12.32 -10.96 8.45
CA ARG A 314 -11.37 -12.04 8.11
C ARG A 314 -10.88 -12.77 9.35
N LYS A 315 -10.69 -14.09 9.22
CA LYS A 315 -10.14 -14.92 10.31
C LYS A 315 -8.62 -14.84 10.37
N ALA A 316 -8.07 -15.17 11.54
CA ALA A 316 -6.63 -15.20 11.76
C ALA A 316 -5.93 -16.22 10.84
N GLU A 317 -6.53 -17.40 10.64
CA GLU A 317 -5.95 -18.48 9.82
C GLU A 317 -5.86 -18.14 8.32
N GLU A 318 -6.67 -17.18 7.88
CA GLU A 318 -6.81 -16.67 6.50
C GLU A 318 -6.00 -15.38 6.27
N THR A 319 -5.27 -14.93 7.29
CA THR A 319 -4.42 -13.75 7.26
C THR A 319 -2.96 -14.17 7.28
N LEU A 320 -2.14 -13.58 6.40
CA LEU A 320 -0.70 -13.80 6.36
C LEU A 320 0.03 -12.61 6.98
N THR A 321 0.75 -12.83 8.07
CA THR A 321 1.56 -11.80 8.71
C THR A 321 2.96 -11.76 8.10
N VAL A 322 3.41 -10.55 7.74
CA VAL A 322 4.74 -10.32 7.17
C VAL A 322 5.56 -9.52 8.18
N VAL A 323 6.70 -10.08 8.59
CA VAL A 323 7.61 -9.41 9.53
C VAL A 323 8.57 -8.51 8.73
N ASN A 324 8.37 -7.20 8.86
CA ASN A 324 9.22 -6.18 8.25
C ASN A 324 10.29 -5.68 9.22
N ARG A 325 11.42 -5.19 8.69
CA ARG A 325 12.58 -4.72 9.46
C ARG A 325 13.12 -5.77 10.43
N PHE A 326 13.12 -7.03 10.00
CA PHE A 326 13.65 -8.15 10.77
C PHE A 326 15.18 -8.25 10.64
N SER A 327 15.84 -8.61 11.74
CA SER A 327 17.25 -8.97 11.77
C SER A 327 17.41 -10.17 12.68
N ARG A 328 18.37 -11.07 12.44
CA ARG A 328 18.54 -12.27 13.28
C ARG A 328 18.76 -11.97 14.77
N GLY A 329 19.31 -10.79 15.09
CA GLY A 329 19.52 -10.32 16.46
C GLY A 329 18.29 -9.69 17.13
N THR A 330 17.14 -9.56 16.48
CA THR A 330 15.93 -9.02 17.13
C THR A 330 15.36 -10.02 18.12
N GLU A 331 15.00 -9.57 19.32
CA GLU A 331 14.45 -10.44 20.36
C GLU A 331 13.10 -11.06 19.96
N ILE A 332 12.27 -10.28 19.27
CA ILE A 332 10.98 -10.74 18.78
C ILE A 332 11.19 -11.50 17.47
N GLN A 333 11.05 -12.82 17.57
CA GLN A 333 11.17 -13.75 16.45
C GLN A 333 9.81 -13.96 15.75
N PRO A 334 9.81 -14.32 14.45
CA PRO A 334 8.58 -14.58 13.69
C PRO A 334 7.63 -15.60 14.35
N SER A 335 8.17 -16.62 15.01
CA SER A 335 7.39 -17.64 15.74
C SER A 335 6.65 -17.09 16.96
N LEU A 336 7.20 -16.05 17.61
CA LEU A 336 6.50 -15.34 18.68
C LEU A 336 5.37 -14.50 18.10
N VAL A 337 5.60 -13.83 16.97
CA VAL A 337 4.56 -13.07 16.26
C VAL A 337 3.38 -13.98 15.92
N GLU A 338 3.64 -15.11 15.26
CA GLU A 338 2.64 -16.14 14.92
C GLU A 338 1.81 -16.58 16.14
N ARG A 339 2.47 -16.88 17.26
CA ARG A 339 1.79 -17.29 18.49
C ARG A 339 0.91 -16.18 19.09
N VAL A 340 1.34 -14.93 18.99
CA VAL A 340 0.65 -13.78 19.59
C VAL A 340 -0.54 -13.34 18.76
N THR A 341 -0.40 -13.34 17.43
CA THR A 341 -1.44 -12.94 16.47
C THR A 341 -2.41 -14.09 16.15
N GLY A 342 -1.95 -15.34 16.21
CA GLY A 342 -2.71 -16.52 15.77
C GLY A 342 -2.79 -16.64 14.24
N THR A 343 -2.03 -15.83 13.51
CA THR A 343 -1.99 -15.81 12.04
C THR A 343 -0.85 -16.64 11.51
N LYS A 344 -0.93 -17.08 10.26
CA LYS A 344 0.24 -17.67 9.58
C LYS A 344 1.27 -16.58 9.34
N VAL A 345 2.54 -16.87 9.51
CA VAL A 345 3.63 -15.93 9.20
C VAL A 345 4.31 -16.31 7.89
N ALA A 346 4.54 -15.32 7.03
CA ALA A 346 5.25 -15.51 5.77
C ALA A 346 6.66 -16.04 6.00
N ARG A 347 7.14 -16.92 5.11
CA ARG A 347 8.51 -17.45 5.19
C ARG A 347 9.52 -16.35 4.88
N SER A 348 9.17 -15.47 3.96
CA SER A 348 9.97 -14.31 3.58
C SER A 348 9.85 -13.22 4.64
N THR A 349 10.96 -12.86 5.29
CA THR A 349 11.05 -11.69 6.18
C THR A 349 11.80 -10.56 5.49
N VAL A 350 11.40 -9.32 5.76
CA VAL A 350 12.01 -8.15 5.11
C VAL A 350 13.09 -7.56 6.04
N PRO A 351 14.34 -7.41 5.57
CA PRO A 351 15.44 -6.98 6.42
C PRO A 351 15.34 -5.51 6.87
N ALA A 352 15.94 -5.18 8.01
CA ALA A 352 16.07 -3.81 8.50
C ALA A 352 17.15 -3.00 7.74
N ALA A 353 16.94 -2.76 6.45
CA ALA A 353 17.90 -2.13 5.55
C ALA A 353 17.41 -0.75 5.05
N PHE A 354 17.09 0.15 5.98
CA PHE A 354 16.56 1.49 5.67
C PHE A 354 17.46 2.32 4.74
N LYS A 355 18.78 2.21 4.89
CA LYS A 355 19.75 2.93 4.05
C LYS A 355 19.63 2.60 2.56
N GLU A 356 19.17 1.39 2.22
CA GLU A 356 18.97 1.00 0.82
C GLU A 356 17.75 1.70 0.20
N LEU A 357 16.78 2.11 1.03
CA LEU A 357 15.54 2.74 0.59
C LEU A 357 15.65 4.27 0.53
N GLN A 358 16.48 4.87 1.37
CA GLN A 358 16.47 6.32 1.61
C GLN A 358 16.55 7.14 0.31
N SER A 359 17.53 6.88 -0.55
CA SER A 359 17.71 7.67 -1.79
C SER A 359 16.54 7.53 -2.77
N VAL A 360 15.91 6.36 -2.87
CA VAL A 360 14.79 6.14 -3.79
C VAL A 360 13.46 6.64 -3.22
N VAL A 361 13.29 6.60 -1.90
CA VAL A 361 12.12 7.19 -1.23
C VAL A 361 12.17 8.71 -1.32
N ASP A 362 13.32 9.32 -1.00
CA ASP A 362 13.48 10.78 -1.04
C ASP A 362 13.32 11.33 -2.47
N ALA A 363 13.66 10.53 -3.49
CA ALA A 363 13.47 10.87 -4.89
C ALA A 363 12.07 10.53 -5.44
N GLY A 364 11.22 9.83 -4.69
CA GLY A 364 9.92 9.34 -5.17
C GLY A 364 10.02 8.28 -6.28
N ARG A 365 11.13 7.53 -6.32
CA ARG A 365 11.48 6.62 -7.42
C ARG A 365 11.63 5.19 -6.93
N MET A 366 10.63 4.65 -6.22
CA MET A 366 10.69 3.28 -5.68
C MET A 366 10.89 2.19 -6.75
N GLN A 367 10.50 2.46 -8.00
CA GLN A 367 10.75 1.61 -9.16
C GLN A 367 12.23 1.43 -9.47
N ASP A 368 13.09 2.38 -9.08
CA ASP A 368 14.52 2.39 -9.36
C ASP A 368 15.36 1.73 -8.26
N LEU A 369 14.72 1.17 -7.22
CA LEU A 369 15.42 0.45 -6.15
C LEU A 369 16.31 -0.65 -6.74
N ASP A 370 17.59 -0.67 -6.34
CA ASP A 370 18.61 -1.55 -6.91
C ASP A 370 18.22 -3.05 -6.79
N ALA A 371 18.47 -3.84 -7.84
CA ALA A 371 18.17 -5.28 -7.85
C ALA A 371 18.95 -6.09 -6.77
N ARG A 372 20.07 -5.55 -6.27
CA ARG A 372 20.87 -6.09 -5.17
C ARG A 372 20.36 -5.68 -3.80
N SER A 373 19.38 -4.76 -3.72
CA SER A 373 18.75 -4.40 -2.45
C SER A 373 18.18 -5.63 -1.77
N THR A 374 18.59 -5.84 -0.53
CA THR A 374 18.10 -6.93 0.30
C THR A 374 16.61 -6.76 0.61
N VAL A 375 16.13 -5.52 0.74
CA VAL A 375 14.71 -5.20 0.90
C VAL A 375 13.93 -5.59 -0.37
N LYS A 376 14.40 -5.18 -1.55
CA LYS A 376 13.75 -5.52 -2.83
C LYS A 376 13.67 -7.03 -3.02
N GLN A 377 14.79 -7.74 -2.84
CA GLN A 377 14.84 -9.19 -2.98
C GLN A 377 13.89 -9.90 -2.02
N ALA A 378 13.79 -9.45 -0.77
CA ALA A 378 12.86 -10.02 0.21
C ALA A 378 11.39 -9.81 -0.17
N LEU A 379 11.02 -8.61 -0.62
CA LEU A 379 9.65 -8.29 -1.05
C LEU A 379 9.28 -9.01 -2.36
N TRP A 380 10.23 -9.18 -3.28
CA TRP A 380 10.02 -9.93 -4.52
C TRP A 380 9.98 -11.44 -4.28
N ALA A 381 10.73 -11.96 -3.30
CA ALA A 381 10.60 -13.32 -2.83
C ALA A 381 9.22 -13.57 -2.18
N LEU A 382 8.73 -12.61 -1.39
CA LEU A 382 7.37 -12.62 -0.85
C LEU A 382 6.32 -12.63 -1.99
N ALA A 383 6.51 -11.84 -3.04
CA ALA A 383 5.64 -11.87 -4.22
C ALA A 383 5.60 -13.27 -4.87
N GLY A 384 6.74 -13.96 -4.93
CA GLY A 384 6.82 -15.35 -5.38
C GLY A 384 6.14 -16.34 -4.43
N GLU A 385 6.25 -16.14 -3.12
CA GLU A 385 5.53 -16.92 -2.09
C GLU A 385 4.01 -16.76 -2.20
N LEU A 386 3.56 -15.56 -2.60
CA LEU A 386 2.18 -15.22 -2.88
C LEU A 386 1.74 -15.61 -4.30
N ASP A 387 2.60 -16.25 -5.11
CA ASP A 387 2.31 -16.65 -6.50
C ASP A 387 1.85 -15.47 -7.40
N LEU A 388 2.38 -14.28 -7.12
CA LEU A 388 2.18 -13.07 -7.93
C LEU A 388 3.17 -13.01 -9.09
N VAL A 389 4.28 -13.74 -9.00
CA VAL A 389 5.34 -13.76 -10.01
C VAL A 389 5.30 -15.09 -10.76
N VAL A 390 5.23 -15.04 -12.09
CA VAL A 390 5.37 -16.25 -12.91
C VAL A 390 6.80 -16.78 -12.74
N LYS A 391 6.96 -18.03 -12.26
CA LYS A 391 8.25 -18.72 -12.32
C LYS A 391 8.66 -18.80 -13.79
N GLN A 392 9.72 -18.09 -14.18
CA GLN A 392 10.36 -18.39 -15.45
C GLN A 392 10.81 -19.86 -15.40
N GLU A 393 10.19 -20.72 -16.19
CA GLU A 393 10.77 -22.01 -16.51
C GLU A 393 12.16 -21.73 -17.08
N GLY A 394 13.19 -22.05 -16.31
CA GLY A 394 14.56 -21.90 -16.74
C GLY A 394 14.71 -22.56 -18.10
N GLY A 395 15.19 -21.79 -19.08
CA GLY A 395 15.46 -22.27 -20.44
C GLY A 395 16.25 -23.58 -20.39
N GLY A 396 15.54 -24.67 -20.64
CA GLY A 396 16.07 -26.01 -20.73
C GLY A 396 17.14 -26.08 -21.80
N GLY A 397 18.27 -26.70 -21.45
CA GLY A 397 19.47 -26.78 -22.28
C GLY A 397 19.22 -27.33 -23.68
N GLY A 398 19.42 -26.49 -24.68
CA GLY A 398 19.65 -26.88 -26.08
C GLY A 398 21.16 -26.81 -26.40
N ARG A 399 21.88 -27.90 -26.14
CA ARG A 399 23.29 -28.07 -26.53
C ARG A 399 23.36 -28.19 -28.06
N ARG A 400 23.51 -27.07 -28.78
CA ARG A 400 23.77 -27.06 -30.23
C ARG A 400 25.21 -26.64 -30.50
N ARG A 401 25.97 -27.54 -31.11
CA ARG A 401 27.40 -27.45 -31.41
C ARG A 401 27.60 -26.90 -32.84
N LYS A 402 28.71 -26.17 -33.02
CA LYS A 402 29.37 -25.64 -34.24
C LYS A 402 28.79 -24.34 -34.84
N ALA A 403 29.60 -23.41 -35.38
CA ALA A 403 30.96 -23.53 -35.91
C ALA A 403 31.89 -22.34 -35.57
N SER A 404 33.19 -22.63 -35.65
CA SER A 404 34.35 -21.77 -35.49
C SER A 404 34.40 -20.63 -36.51
N SER A 405 34.84 -19.46 -36.06
CA SER A 405 35.70 -18.59 -36.86
C SER A 405 36.79 -18.00 -35.95
N ASP A 406 38.02 -18.38 -36.25
CA ASP A 406 39.24 -17.80 -35.71
C ASP A 406 39.26 -16.28 -35.86
N ARG A 407 39.60 -15.57 -34.78
CA ARG A 407 40.73 -14.63 -34.75
C ARG A 407 41.03 -14.24 -33.31
N GLY A 408 42.31 -14.41 -32.97
CA GLY A 408 42.79 -14.47 -31.60
C GLY A 408 42.82 -13.13 -30.87
N ALA A 409 42.69 -13.24 -29.55
CA ALA A 409 43.31 -12.34 -28.60
C ALA A 409 43.59 -13.16 -27.33
N LEU A 410 44.86 -13.16 -26.91
CA LEU A 410 45.31 -13.77 -25.67
C LEU A 410 44.56 -13.17 -24.47
N ALA A 411 43.97 -14.02 -23.63
CA ALA A 411 43.72 -13.66 -22.23
C ALA A 411 43.85 -14.91 -21.35
N LEU A 412 44.75 -14.81 -20.38
CA LEU A 412 45.09 -15.86 -19.43
C LEU A 412 43.87 -16.38 -18.67
N ARG A 413 43.79 -17.70 -18.64
CA ARG A 413 42.97 -18.49 -17.71
C ARG A 413 43.41 -18.17 -16.27
N ARG A 414 42.60 -17.42 -15.51
CA ARG A 414 42.70 -17.38 -14.05
C ARG A 414 41.45 -18.00 -13.43
N LYS A 415 41.70 -19.05 -12.67
CA LYS A 415 40.75 -19.80 -11.85
C LYS A 415 40.73 -19.14 -10.45
N GLY A 416 39.55 -18.90 -9.90
CA GLY A 416 39.31 -18.31 -8.56
C GLY A 416 38.41 -17.08 -8.72
N GLY A 417 37.23 -16.96 -8.13
CA GLY A 417 36.74 -17.43 -6.84
C GLY A 417 36.22 -16.19 -6.12
N ASP A 418 34.92 -15.90 -6.22
CA ASP A 418 34.26 -14.69 -5.68
C ASP A 418 34.11 -14.73 -4.14
N ARG A 419 35.22 -14.97 -3.44
CA ARG A 419 35.41 -14.58 -2.03
C ARG A 419 36.36 -13.39 -1.87
N GLY A 420 36.79 -12.78 -2.98
CA GLY A 420 37.82 -11.72 -3.00
C GLY A 420 37.32 -10.29 -3.19
N ALA A 421 36.09 -10.06 -3.65
CA ALA A 421 35.61 -8.71 -3.94
C ALA A 421 35.21 -7.94 -2.66
N VAL A 422 34.56 -8.62 -1.70
CA VAL A 422 34.14 -8.00 -0.43
C VAL A 422 35.36 -7.67 0.47
N THR A 423 36.45 -8.43 0.37
CA THR A 423 37.68 -8.16 1.13
C THR A 423 38.47 -6.96 0.62
N LEU A 424 38.38 -6.63 -0.67
CA LEU A 424 39.06 -5.46 -1.25
C LEU A 424 38.38 -4.14 -0.87
N GLU A 425 37.03 -4.12 -0.78
CA GLU A 425 36.31 -2.93 -0.31
C GLU A 425 36.45 -2.73 1.21
N PHE A 426 36.47 -3.81 2.00
CA PHE A 426 36.78 -3.71 3.43
C PHE A 426 38.23 -3.27 3.70
N ALA A 427 39.20 -3.73 2.90
CA ALA A 427 40.61 -3.35 3.09
C ALA A 427 40.88 -1.87 2.77
N GLY A 428 40.10 -1.24 1.89
CA GLY A 428 40.23 0.18 1.58
C GLY A 428 39.49 1.09 2.58
N MET A 429 38.28 0.69 2.99
CA MET A 429 37.45 1.54 3.85
C MET A 429 37.82 1.45 5.34
N PHE A 430 38.27 0.28 5.81
CA PHE A 430 38.60 0.07 7.22
C PHE A 430 39.75 0.99 7.72
N PRO A 431 40.87 1.18 6.99
CA PRO A 431 41.90 2.14 7.38
C PRO A 431 41.38 3.58 7.42
N ILE A 432 40.53 3.98 6.46
CA ILE A 432 39.93 5.31 6.41
C ILE A 432 39.03 5.53 7.63
N LEU A 433 38.22 4.54 7.99
CA LEU A 433 37.34 4.60 9.16
C LEU A 433 38.14 4.71 10.46
N LEU A 434 39.25 3.97 10.59
CA LEU A 434 40.16 4.10 11.73
C LEU A 434 40.82 5.49 11.79
N VAL A 435 41.22 6.05 10.65
CA VAL A 435 41.77 7.42 10.59
C VAL A 435 40.72 8.45 11.02
N VAL A 436 39.49 8.37 10.51
CA VAL A 436 38.40 9.28 10.88
C VAL A 436 38.06 9.15 12.36
N MET A 437 37.94 7.93 12.88
CA MET A 437 37.69 7.70 14.31
C MET A 437 38.81 8.24 15.19
N THR A 438 40.07 8.11 14.74
CA THR A 438 41.23 8.68 15.43
C THR A 438 41.18 10.21 15.44
N ILE A 439 40.85 10.85 14.32
CA ILE A 439 40.70 12.31 14.24
C ILE A 439 39.60 12.79 15.20
N LEU A 440 38.43 12.14 15.19
CA LEU A 440 37.33 12.49 16.10
C LEU A 440 37.74 12.34 17.57
N TRP A 441 38.43 11.25 17.90
CA TRP A 441 38.94 11.04 19.26
C TRP A 441 39.98 12.10 19.66
N GLN A 442 40.85 12.51 18.74
CA GLN A 442 41.81 13.58 18.98
C GLN A 442 41.14 14.94 19.21
N CYS A 443 40.07 15.26 18.48
CA CYS A 443 39.28 16.47 18.75
C CYS A 443 38.65 16.45 20.16
N VAL A 444 38.17 15.28 20.61
CA VAL A 444 37.62 15.11 21.96
C VAL A 444 38.72 15.30 23.02
N LEU A 445 39.90 14.70 22.84
CA LEU A 445 41.02 14.86 23.77
C LEU A 445 41.54 16.30 23.83
N TYR A 446 41.60 16.99 22.69
CA TYR A 446 41.96 18.42 22.66
C TYR A 446 40.97 19.27 23.46
N GLY A 447 39.66 19.08 23.22
CA GLY A 447 38.62 19.81 23.95
C GLY A 447 38.61 19.49 25.45
N TYR A 448 38.83 18.23 25.81
CA TYR A 448 38.94 17.81 27.21
C TYR A 448 40.17 18.43 27.90
N THR A 449 41.33 18.42 27.23
CA THR A 449 42.56 19.04 27.73
C THR A 449 42.39 20.55 27.91
N TYR A 450 41.69 21.23 26.99
CA TYR A 450 41.38 22.65 27.14
C TYR A 450 40.50 22.93 28.36
N SER A 451 39.45 22.12 28.57
CA SER A 451 38.60 22.25 29.76
C SER A 451 39.37 21.98 31.06
N LEU A 452 40.28 21.00 31.05
CA LEU A 452 41.07 20.62 32.20
C LEU A 452 42.09 21.72 32.56
N ALA A 453 42.81 22.24 31.57
CA ALA A 453 43.77 23.32 31.73
C ALA A 453 43.09 24.62 32.21
N GLY A 454 41.88 24.92 31.71
CA GLY A 454 41.08 26.06 32.18
C GLY A 454 40.71 25.95 33.66
N ASN A 455 40.20 24.79 34.09
CA ASN A 455 39.84 24.56 35.49
C ASN A 455 41.07 24.60 36.42
N ALA A 456 42.19 24.03 35.97
CA ALA A 456 43.46 24.11 36.69
C ALA A 456 43.98 25.55 36.82
N ALA A 457 43.85 26.37 35.76
CA ALA A 457 44.24 27.77 35.79
C ALA A 457 43.39 28.57 36.78
N ASP A 458 42.07 28.36 36.80
CA ASP A 458 41.16 29.04 37.74
C ASP A 458 41.50 28.71 39.20
N GLU A 459 41.75 27.45 39.51
CA GLU A 459 42.09 27.00 40.86
C GLU A 459 43.47 27.52 41.29
N ALA A 460 44.46 27.45 40.39
CA ALA A 460 45.79 27.99 40.63
C ALA A 460 45.77 29.50 40.88
N ALA A 461 44.98 30.27 40.11
CA ALA A 461 44.85 31.72 40.29
C ALA A 461 44.25 32.06 41.67
N ARG A 462 43.20 31.34 42.10
CA ARG A 462 42.56 31.56 43.40
C ARG A 462 43.48 31.22 44.57
N ALA A 463 44.13 30.06 44.52
CA ALA A 463 45.06 29.63 45.56
C ALA A 463 46.28 30.55 45.65
N ALA A 464 46.81 30.99 44.50
CA ALA A 464 47.90 31.96 44.45
C ALA A 464 47.51 33.32 45.03
N THR A 465 46.31 33.83 44.71
CA THR A 465 45.77 35.06 45.33
C THR A 465 45.67 34.91 46.85
N ALA A 466 45.07 33.82 47.34
CA ALA A 466 44.90 33.59 48.77
C ALA A 466 46.25 33.49 49.50
N ALA A 467 47.22 32.77 48.94
CA ALA A 467 48.56 32.67 49.51
C ALA A 467 49.30 34.01 49.49
N ASN A 468 49.16 34.80 48.42
CA ASN A 468 49.77 36.12 48.32
C ASN A 468 49.17 37.13 49.33
N ALA A 469 47.88 37.00 49.67
CA ALA A 469 47.24 37.83 50.70
C ALA A 469 47.77 37.53 52.12
N VAL A 470 48.11 36.27 52.41
CA VAL A 470 48.67 35.87 53.71
C VAL A 470 50.16 36.21 53.83
N THR A 471 50.94 36.00 52.78
CA THR A 471 52.37 36.33 52.75
C THR A 471 52.75 36.81 51.35
N PRO A 472 52.92 38.13 51.15
CA PRO A 472 53.25 38.69 49.84
C PRO A 472 54.48 38.03 49.22
N GLY A 473 54.35 37.54 47.99
CA GLY A 473 55.42 36.85 47.26
C GLY A 473 55.49 35.33 47.49
N ALA A 474 54.73 34.74 48.41
CA ALA A 474 54.75 33.31 48.72
C ALA A 474 53.63 32.51 48.02
N TYR A 475 53.31 32.84 46.76
CA TYR A 475 52.20 32.23 46.02
C TYR A 475 52.60 31.05 45.12
N GLY A 476 53.88 30.87 44.82
CA GLY A 476 54.35 29.88 43.85
C GLY A 476 54.02 28.43 44.23
N GLY A 477 54.18 28.07 45.51
CA GLY A 477 53.85 26.71 46.00
C GLY A 477 52.35 26.43 45.92
N ALA A 478 51.53 27.33 46.45
CA ALA A 478 50.07 27.20 46.42
C ALA A 478 49.51 27.16 44.99
N CYS A 479 50.10 27.93 44.06
CA CYS A 479 49.77 27.88 42.64
C CYS A 479 50.01 26.49 42.04
N GLN A 480 51.18 25.91 42.29
CA GLN A 480 51.56 24.60 41.74
C GLN A 480 50.73 23.48 42.34
N ASP A 481 50.52 23.49 43.66
CA ASP A 481 49.78 22.45 44.38
C ASP A 481 48.31 22.44 43.93
N ALA A 482 47.64 23.58 43.93
CA ALA A 482 46.23 23.70 43.58
C ALA A 482 45.96 23.44 42.08
N GLY A 483 46.85 23.91 41.21
CA GLY A 483 46.73 23.68 39.76
C GLY A 483 46.96 22.22 39.34
N SER A 484 47.67 21.42 40.15
CA SER A 484 47.95 20.01 39.86
C SER A 484 47.05 19.01 40.57
N GLU A 485 46.34 19.42 41.64
CA GLU A 485 45.54 18.53 42.50
C GLU A 485 44.49 17.69 41.74
N ASN A 486 43.85 18.28 40.73
CA ASN A 486 42.76 17.64 39.98
C ASN A 486 43.17 17.15 38.58
N LEU A 487 44.47 17.16 38.26
CA LEU A 487 44.96 16.67 36.98
C LEU A 487 45.02 15.13 37.00
N PRO A 488 44.41 14.43 36.02
CA PRO A 488 44.58 13.00 35.87
C PRO A 488 46.00 12.66 35.42
N GLY A 489 46.50 11.47 35.78
CA GLY A 489 47.88 11.03 35.55
C GLY A 489 48.43 11.12 34.11
N ALA A 490 47.57 11.27 33.10
CA ALA A 490 48.00 11.49 31.71
C ALA A 490 48.38 12.95 31.40
N TRP A 491 48.20 13.87 32.36
CA TRP A 491 48.50 15.31 32.26
C TRP A 491 49.44 15.80 33.37
N ASP A 492 50.15 14.90 34.04
CA ASP A 492 51.04 15.24 35.16
C ASP A 492 52.20 16.18 34.74
N ASP A 493 52.63 16.13 33.47
CA ASP A 493 53.68 16.98 32.91
C ASP A 493 53.19 18.39 32.48
N THR A 494 52.13 18.90 33.12
CA THR A 494 51.56 20.21 32.82
C THR A 494 52.37 21.34 33.47
N ALA A 495 52.76 22.35 32.69
CA ALA A 495 53.46 23.51 33.20
C ALA A 495 52.45 24.55 33.72
N ILE A 496 52.54 24.88 35.00
CA ILE A 496 51.67 25.82 35.69
C ILE A 496 52.52 27.00 36.16
N GLY A 497 52.07 28.22 35.90
CA GLY A 497 52.76 29.42 36.33
C GLY A 497 51.77 30.49 36.78
N CYS A 498 52.00 31.07 37.95
CA CYS A 498 51.23 32.22 38.43
C CYS A 498 52.13 33.43 38.55
N ALA A 499 51.62 34.60 38.18
CA ALA A 499 52.28 35.87 38.38
C ALA A 499 51.25 36.98 38.62
N PRO A 500 51.56 37.99 39.44
CA PRO A 500 50.74 39.19 39.53
C PRO A 500 50.82 39.98 38.22
N ASP A 501 49.66 40.35 37.68
CA ASP A 501 49.49 41.17 36.48
C ASP A 501 48.52 42.32 36.78
N GLY A 502 49.06 43.43 37.29
CA GLY A 502 48.26 44.56 37.77
C GLY A 502 47.39 44.18 38.99
N PRO A 503 46.06 44.43 38.95
CA PRO A 503 45.15 44.14 40.06
C PRO A 503 44.71 42.66 40.14
N VAL A 504 45.25 41.79 39.29
CA VAL A 504 44.86 40.37 39.25
C VAL A 504 46.09 39.47 39.39
N MET A 505 45.94 38.37 40.12
CA MET A 505 46.85 37.24 40.05
C MET A 505 46.46 36.43 38.82
N LYS A 506 47.37 36.31 37.85
CA LYS A 506 47.16 35.58 36.60
C LYS A 506 47.83 34.23 36.69
N ALA A 507 47.09 33.16 36.38
CA ALA A 507 47.61 31.82 36.22
C ALA A 507 47.62 31.42 34.73
N THR A 508 48.71 30.81 34.29
CA THR A 508 48.90 30.25 32.95
C THR A 508 49.19 28.77 33.09
N VAL A 509 48.41 27.95 32.39
CA VAL A 509 48.54 26.49 32.40
C VAL A 509 48.79 26.03 30.97
N THR A 510 49.89 25.32 30.76
CA THR A 510 50.28 24.71 29.49
C THR A 510 50.24 23.20 29.63
N ALA A 511 49.17 22.58 29.11
CA ALA A 511 48.94 21.14 29.20
C ALA A 511 49.22 20.46 27.85
N GLN A 512 49.87 19.29 27.88
CA GLN A 512 50.06 18.48 26.67
C GLN A 512 48.81 17.65 26.38
N VAL A 513 48.41 17.57 25.11
CA VAL A 513 47.28 16.73 24.69
C VAL A 513 47.79 15.30 24.46
N PRO A 514 47.32 14.29 25.21
CA PRO A 514 47.78 12.93 25.04
C PRO A 514 47.37 12.38 23.67
N LEU A 515 48.28 11.69 23.00
CA LEU A 515 47.98 11.05 21.72
C LEU A 515 47.47 9.62 21.91
N PHE A 516 46.54 9.22 21.06
CA PHE A 516 45.90 7.91 21.11
C PHE A 516 46.79 6.78 20.55
N PHE A 517 47.85 7.11 19.79
CA PHE A 517 48.73 6.13 19.16
C PHE A 517 50.15 6.16 19.75
N PRO A 518 50.66 5.03 20.29
CA PRO A 518 52.04 4.94 20.75
C PRO A 518 53.00 5.04 19.56
N GLY A 519 53.93 6.00 19.59
CA GLY A 519 55.01 6.18 18.60
C GLY A 519 54.86 7.36 17.63
N PHE A 520 53.77 8.13 17.71
CA PHE A 520 53.66 9.45 17.08
C PHE A 520 53.66 10.50 18.18
N ASP A 521 54.66 11.38 18.20
CA ASP A 521 54.75 12.49 19.13
C ASP A 521 54.57 13.80 18.38
N VAL A 522 53.33 14.25 18.29
CA VAL A 522 53.00 15.61 17.87
C VAL A 522 52.83 16.41 19.16
N ASN A 523 53.83 17.23 19.50
CA ASN A 523 53.87 18.12 20.67
C ASN A 523 52.74 19.17 20.64
N TRP A 524 51.50 18.72 20.77
CA TRP A 524 50.32 19.58 20.81
C TRP A 524 50.06 20.00 22.25
N THR A 525 50.23 21.29 22.48
CA THR A 525 49.96 21.91 23.77
C THR A 525 48.71 22.77 23.71
N VAL A 526 48.01 22.83 24.83
CA VAL A 526 46.91 23.74 25.06
C VAL A 526 47.32 24.71 26.15
N ASN A 527 47.18 26.00 25.85
CA ASN A 527 47.45 27.09 26.79
C ASN A 527 46.12 27.63 27.28
N ALA A 528 45.92 27.63 28.59
CA ALA A 528 44.77 28.25 29.24
C ALA A 528 45.25 29.30 30.24
N GLU A 529 44.49 30.38 30.37
CA GLU A 529 44.79 31.48 31.27
C GLU A 529 43.56 31.82 32.12
N ALA A 530 43.78 32.12 33.40
CA ALA A 530 42.75 32.56 34.33
C ALA A 530 43.29 33.67 35.24
N GLY A 531 42.39 34.46 35.83
CA GLY A 531 42.76 35.57 36.70
C GLY A 531 41.83 35.70 37.90
N ALA A 532 42.40 35.98 39.07
CA ALA A 532 41.67 36.28 40.30
C ALA A 532 42.11 37.65 40.83
N ALA A 533 41.18 38.49 41.25
CA ALA A 533 41.50 39.83 41.78
C ALA A 533 42.37 39.72 43.03
N LEU A 534 43.45 40.50 43.09
CA LEU A 534 44.22 40.72 44.31
C LEU A 534 43.44 41.73 45.16
N GLU A 535 43.18 41.40 46.42
CA GLU A 535 42.63 42.38 47.35
C GLU A 535 43.65 43.53 47.49
N GLY A 536 43.26 44.71 47.00
CA GLY A 536 43.96 45.95 47.31
C GLY A 536 43.42 46.46 48.63
N ASP A 537 44.33 46.82 49.54
CA ASP A 537 43.97 47.75 50.61
C ASP A 537 43.65 49.09 49.91
N ASP A 538 42.36 49.36 49.74
CA ASP A 538 41.88 50.72 49.48
C ASP A 538 42.19 51.54 50.75
N GLU A 539 43.35 52.22 50.77
CA GLU A 539 43.62 53.34 51.68
C GLU A 539 42.73 54.56 51.37
#